data_AF-A0A7T5R3J0-F1
#
_entry.id   AF-A0A7T5R3J0-F1
#
_cell.length_a   1.000
_cell.length_b   1.000
_cell.length_c   1.000
_cell.angle_alpha   90.00
_cell.angle_beta   90.00
_cell.angle_gamma   90.00
#
_symmetry.space_group_name_H-M   'P 1'
#
loop_
_entity.id
_entity.type
_entity.pdbx_description
1 polymer ?
#
loop_
_entity_poly.entity_id
_entity_poly.type
_entity_poly.pdbx_seq_one_letter_code
_entity_poly.pdbx_strand_id
1 'polypeptide(L)'
;MLRFILFLSILLLPVAACAGDIQALEKAVIERAESDPETAEDYFISRIEAGATYEEQAVYVYGMGVAWEKRGNLVEAIHNYVAAEALGNPAATRALQRLQTPR
;
A
#
# COMPACT_ATOMS: atom_id res chain seq x y z
N MET A 1 23.95 -10.08 52.89
CA MET A 1 23.17 -9.24 51.95
C MET A 1 23.19 -9.93 50.60
N LEU A 2 22.14 -10.68 50.29
CA LEU A 2 22.07 -11.60 49.15
C LEU A 2 20.64 -11.58 48.64
N ARG A 3 20.42 -11.05 47.43
CA ARG A 3 19.67 -11.67 46.33
C ARG A 3 19.37 -10.64 45.23
N PHE A 4 20.15 -10.81 44.18
CA PHE A 4 19.96 -10.33 42.83
C PHE A 4 18.79 -11.12 42.19
N ILE A 5 18.15 -10.51 41.17
CA ILE A 5 17.27 -11.12 40.14
C ILE A 5 15.75 -11.19 40.44
N LEU A 6 15.00 -10.87 39.36
CA LEU A 6 13.56 -10.98 39.08
C LEU A 6 12.74 -9.76 39.53
N PHE A 7 12.13 -8.94 38.66
CA PHE A 7 11.51 -9.23 37.37
C PHE A 7 11.80 -8.10 36.37
N LEU A 8 12.45 -8.50 35.28
CA LEU A 8 12.28 -7.95 33.94
C LEU A 8 10.78 -7.95 33.61
N SER A 9 10.06 -6.89 33.99
CA SER A 9 8.68 -6.65 33.56
C SER A 9 8.73 -6.23 32.11
N ILE A 10 8.72 -7.27 31.28
CA ILE A 10 8.47 -7.34 29.86
C ILE A 10 7.65 -6.12 29.40
N LEU A 11 8.35 -5.27 28.67
CA LEU A 11 7.82 -4.21 27.82
C LEU A 11 6.95 -4.87 26.73
N LEU A 12 5.67 -5.14 27.01
CA LEU A 12 4.72 -5.68 26.04
C LEU A 12 3.86 -4.55 25.45
N LEU A 13 4.38 -3.95 24.37
CA LEU A 13 3.76 -3.41 23.15
C LEU A 13 2.38 -2.73 23.16
N PRO A 14 2.17 -1.79 22.20
CA PRO A 14 1.43 -2.22 21.02
C PRO A 14 2.13 -1.82 19.71
N VAL A 15 2.52 -2.81 18.90
CA VAL A 15 2.91 -2.65 17.48
C VAL A 15 1.70 -2.27 16.60
N ALA A 16 0.51 -2.13 17.17
CA ALA A 16 -0.75 -2.03 16.42
C ALA A 16 -1.04 -0.63 15.83
N ALA A 17 -0.27 0.41 16.17
CA ALA A 17 -0.55 1.76 15.69
C ALA A 17 -0.25 1.96 14.20
N CYS A 18 0.72 1.23 13.62
CA CYS A 18 1.14 1.44 12.24
C CYS A 18 0.18 0.81 11.21
N ALA A 19 -0.50 -0.28 11.55
CA ALA A 19 -1.34 -1.01 10.59
C ALA A 19 -2.68 -0.31 10.29
N GLY A 20 -3.22 0.46 11.24
CA GLY A 20 -4.46 1.20 11.05
C GLY A 20 -4.32 2.37 10.08
N ASP A 21 -3.13 2.98 10.02
CA ASP A 21 -2.84 4.12 9.15
C ASP A 21 -2.75 3.70 7.68
N ILE A 22 -2.06 2.59 7.40
CA ILE A 22 -1.90 2.07 6.02
C ILE A 22 -3.22 1.63 5.39
N GLN A 23 -4.14 1.01 6.14
CA GLN A 23 -5.45 0.63 5.59
C GLN A 23 -6.32 1.85 5.28
N ALA A 24 -6.27 2.88 6.13
CA ALA A 24 -6.98 4.13 5.88
C ALA A 24 -6.39 4.86 4.65
N LEU A 25 -5.07 4.86 4.50
CA LEU A 25 -4.38 5.37 3.34
C LEU A 25 -4.78 4.64 2.06
N GLU A 26 -4.78 3.30 2.06
CA GLU A 26 -5.13 2.50 0.89
C GLU A 26 -6.56 2.79 0.43
N LYS A 27 -7.50 2.92 1.37
CA LYS A 27 -8.88 3.34 1.03
C LYS A 27 -8.91 4.71 0.35
N ALA A 28 -8.22 5.71 0.90
CA ALA A 28 -8.19 7.07 0.34
C ALA A 28 -7.51 7.12 -1.04
N VAL A 29 -6.46 6.32 -1.23
CA VAL A 29 -5.73 6.17 -2.49
C VAL A 29 -6.62 5.53 -3.56
N ILE A 30 -7.35 4.46 -3.23
CA ILE A 30 -8.32 3.84 -4.14
C ILE A 30 -9.42 4.84 -4.52
N GLU A 31 -10.02 5.53 -3.54
CA GLU A 31 -11.08 6.52 -3.80
C GLU A 31 -10.60 7.62 -4.76
N ARG A 32 -9.38 8.13 -4.56
CA ARG A 32 -8.78 9.11 -5.47
C ARG A 32 -8.54 8.52 -6.86
N ALA A 33 -7.97 7.32 -6.95
CA ALA A 33 -7.69 6.65 -8.21
C ALA A 33 -8.96 6.37 -9.02
N GLU A 34 -10.08 6.07 -8.36
CA GLU A 34 -11.36 5.83 -9.00
C GLU A 34 -12.10 7.10 -9.41
N SER A 35 -11.99 8.16 -8.60
CA SER A 35 -12.69 9.44 -8.82
C SER A 35 -11.98 10.37 -9.81
N ASP A 36 -10.64 10.38 -9.80
CA ASP A 36 -9.83 11.21 -10.68
C ASP A 36 -8.60 10.44 -11.22
N PRO A 37 -8.83 9.43 -12.07
CA PRO A 37 -7.76 8.57 -12.56
C PRO A 37 -6.75 9.30 -13.46
N GLU A 38 -7.11 10.44 -14.06
CA GLU A 38 -6.23 11.19 -14.95
C GLU A 38 -5.15 11.96 -14.20
N THR A 39 -5.38 12.37 -12.94
CA THR A 39 -4.39 13.09 -12.12
C THR A 39 -3.86 12.28 -10.93
N ALA A 40 -4.42 11.10 -10.69
CA ALA A 40 -4.08 10.27 -9.54
C ALA A 40 -2.60 9.89 -9.52
N GLU A 41 -2.04 9.49 -10.67
CA GLU A 41 -0.65 9.07 -10.78
C GLU A 41 0.34 10.17 -10.36
N ASP A 42 0.25 11.35 -10.96
CA ASP A 42 1.11 12.51 -10.62
C ASP A 42 1.00 12.86 -9.13
N TYR A 43 -0.21 12.83 -8.58
CA TYR A 43 -0.42 13.06 -7.16
C TYR A 43 0.29 11.99 -6.33
N PHE A 44 0.15 10.71 -6.65
CA PHE A 44 0.81 9.62 -5.90
C PHE A 44 2.34 9.69 -6.01
N ILE A 45 2.89 10.01 -7.19
CA ILE A 45 4.33 10.24 -7.38
C ILE A 45 4.80 11.36 -6.43
N SER A 46 4.08 12.49 -6.38
CA SER A 46 4.45 13.61 -5.50
C SER A 46 4.47 13.22 -4.01
N ARG A 47 3.60 12.30 -3.58
CA ARG A 47 3.58 11.79 -2.20
C ARG A 47 4.79 10.90 -1.92
N ILE A 48 5.20 10.10 -2.89
CA ILE A 48 6.41 9.27 -2.80
C ILE A 48 7.64 10.16 -2.70
N GLU A 49 7.78 11.16 -3.58
CA GLU A 49 8.89 12.11 -3.60
C GLU A 49 8.96 12.95 -2.32
N ALA A 50 7.82 13.24 -1.69
CA ALA A 50 7.75 13.93 -0.40
C ALA A 50 8.24 13.09 0.80
N GLY A 51 8.65 11.84 0.58
CA GLY A 51 9.26 10.99 1.60
C GLY A 51 8.31 9.96 2.22
N ALA A 52 7.38 9.42 1.44
CA ALA A 52 6.52 8.32 1.87
C ALA A 52 7.34 7.14 2.39
N THR A 53 6.87 6.46 3.44
CA THR A 53 7.51 5.23 3.92
C THR A 53 7.39 4.12 2.86
N TYR A 54 8.15 3.03 3.05
CA TYR A 54 8.10 1.91 2.12
C TYR A 54 6.69 1.30 2.00
N GLU A 55 5.98 1.19 3.12
CA GLU A 55 4.60 0.68 3.16
C GLU A 55 3.62 1.63 2.46
N GLU A 56 3.77 2.93 2.64
CA GLU A 56 2.96 3.94 1.95
C GLU A 56 3.24 3.95 0.45
N GLN A 57 4.51 3.80 0.04
CA GLN A 57 4.89 3.68 -1.37
C GLN A 57 4.19 2.49 -2.03
N ALA A 58 4.15 1.33 -1.37
CA ALA A 58 3.45 0.15 -1.87
C ALA A 58 1.96 0.44 -2.13
N VAL A 59 1.31 1.23 -1.26
CA VAL A 59 -0.07 1.67 -1.43
C VAL A 59 -0.23 2.66 -2.59
N TYR A 60 0.65 3.67 -2.70
CA TYR A 60 0.59 4.66 -3.77
C TYR A 60 0.80 4.03 -5.15
N VAL A 61 1.77 3.13 -5.28
CA VAL A 61 2.01 2.38 -6.53
C VAL A 61 0.82 1.47 -6.86
N TYR A 62 0.19 0.84 -5.85
CA TYR A 62 -1.06 0.11 -6.07
C TYR A 62 -2.17 1.04 -6.60
N GLY A 63 -2.30 2.25 -6.04
CA GLY A 63 -3.21 3.29 -6.50
C GLY A 63 -2.99 3.71 -7.96
N MET A 64 -1.74 3.82 -8.41
CA MET A 64 -1.42 4.07 -9.82
C MET A 64 -1.98 2.96 -10.71
N GLY A 65 -1.84 1.69 -10.30
CA GLY A 65 -2.41 0.56 -11.01
C GLY A 65 -3.94 0.64 -11.13
N VAL A 66 -4.63 1.02 -10.04
CA VAL A 66 -6.08 1.24 -10.02
C VAL A 66 -6.48 2.35 -11.00
N ALA A 67 -5.76 3.47 -11.01
CA ALA A 67 -6.03 4.59 -11.90
C ALA A 67 -5.87 4.18 -13.38
N TRP A 68 -4.80 3.46 -13.72
CA TRP A 68 -4.59 2.95 -15.08
C TRP A 68 -5.62 1.92 -15.51
N GLU A 69 -6.03 1.01 -14.60
CA GLU A 69 -7.12 0.05 -14.87
C GLU A 69 -8.43 0.80 -15.14
N LYS A 70 -8.72 1.85 -14.36
CA LYS A 70 -9.90 2.70 -14.55
C LYS A 70 -9.93 3.41 -15.89
N ARG A 71 -8.75 3.77 -16.43
CA ARG A 71 -8.57 4.36 -17.77
C ARG A 71 -8.63 3.32 -18.90
N GLY A 72 -8.73 2.04 -18.55
CA GLY A 72 -8.73 0.93 -19.52
C GLY A 72 -7.35 0.57 -20.05
N ASN A 73 -6.26 1.18 -19.55
CA ASN A 73 -4.91 0.81 -19.92
C ASN A 73 -4.39 -0.32 -19.03
N LEU A 74 -4.76 -1.54 -19.39
CA LEU A 74 -4.43 -2.72 -18.59
C LEU A 74 -2.93 -3.03 -18.55
N VAL A 75 -2.16 -2.59 -19.55
CA VAL A 75 -0.70 -2.83 -19.58
C VAL A 75 -0.04 -2.05 -18.43
N GLU A 76 -0.33 -0.76 -18.32
CA GLU A 76 0.22 0.06 -17.23
C GLU A 76 -0.38 -0.30 -15.87
N ALA A 77 -1.65 -0.73 -15.84
CA ALA A 77 -2.24 -1.25 -14.61
C ALA A 77 -1.47 -2.47 -14.08
N ILE A 78 -1.20 -3.45 -14.94
CA ILE A 78 -0.45 -4.66 -14.58
C ILE A 78 0.97 -4.29 -14.14
N HIS A 79 1.64 -3.39 -14.85
CA HIS A 79 3.00 -2.96 -14.49
C HIS A 79 3.05 -2.38 -13.07
N ASN A 80 2.13 -1.46 -12.76
CA ASN A 80 2.03 -0.86 -11.44
C ASN A 80 1.62 -1.88 -10.37
N TYR A 81 0.70 -2.80 -10.66
CA TYR A 81 0.35 -3.85 -9.70
C TYR A 81 1.52 -4.81 -9.42
N VAL A 82 2.31 -5.18 -10.42
CA VAL A 82 3.53 -5.99 -10.20
C VAL A 82 4.52 -5.24 -9.32
N ALA A 83 4.73 -3.94 -9.56
CA ALA A 83 5.60 -3.12 -8.73
C ALA A 83 5.08 -3.02 -7.29
N ALA A 84 3.78 -2.80 -7.09
CA ALA A 84 3.17 -2.74 -5.77
C ALA A 84 3.22 -4.09 -5.03
N GLU A 85 3.03 -5.20 -5.73
CA GLU A 85 3.21 -6.55 -5.18
C GLU A 85 4.66 -6.78 -4.72
N ALA A 86 5.65 -6.36 -5.52
CA ALA A 86 7.06 -6.44 -5.15
C ALA A 86 7.39 -5.57 -3.91
N LEU A 87 6.66 -4.46 -3.72
CA LEU A 87 6.73 -3.63 -2.52
C LEU A 87 5.95 -4.21 -1.33
N GLY A 88 5.22 -5.30 -1.51
CA GLY A 88 4.50 -6.01 -0.45
C GLY A 88 3.04 -5.60 -0.28
N ASN A 89 2.42 -4.90 -1.24
CA ASN A 89 0.99 -4.61 -1.19
C ASN A 89 0.14 -5.86 -1.53
N PRO A 90 -0.64 -6.42 -0.59
CA PRO A 90 -1.40 -7.65 -0.82
C PRO A 90 -2.65 -7.45 -1.71
N ALA A 91 -3.14 -6.22 -1.88
CA ALA A 91 -4.24 -5.93 -2.80
C ALA A 91 -3.80 -6.03 -4.26
N ALA A 92 -2.53 -5.70 -4.55
CA ALA A 92 -1.95 -5.83 -5.87
C ALA A 92 -1.97 -7.28 -6.39
N THR A 93 -1.59 -8.26 -5.56
CA THR A 93 -1.68 -9.69 -5.90
C THR A 93 -3.10 -10.08 -6.31
N ARG A 94 -4.11 -9.62 -5.56
CA ARG A 94 -5.52 -9.90 -5.87
C ARG A 94 -5.96 -9.25 -7.18
N ALA A 95 -5.49 -8.04 -7.45
CA ALA A 95 -5.75 -7.34 -8.72
C ALA A 95 -5.14 -8.07 -9.91
N LEU A 96 -3.88 -8.53 -9.79
CA LEU A 96 -3.21 -9.33 -10.82
C LEU A 96 -3.97 -10.64 -11.11
N GLN A 97 -4.36 -11.36 -10.07
CA GLN A 97 -5.16 -12.59 -10.21
C GLN A 97 -6.51 -12.34 -10.89
N ARG A 98 -7.18 -11.22 -10.55
CA ARG A 98 -8.43 -10.80 -11.20
C ARG A 98 -8.23 -10.58 -12.70
N LEU A 99 -7.13 -9.96 -13.11
CA LEU A 99 -6.83 -9.66 -14.51
C LEU A 99 -6.40 -10.89 -15.32
N GLN A 100 -5.86 -11.93 -14.65
CA GLN A 100 -5.46 -13.18 -15.29
C GLN A 100 -6.63 -14.14 -15.57
N THR A 101 -7.79 -13.92 -14.96
CA THR A 101 -8.95 -14.80 -15.10
C THR A 101 -9.88 -14.26 -16.20
N PRO A 102 -10.09 -14.99 -17.31
CA PRO A 102 -11.06 -14.60 -18.33
C PRO A 102 -12.47 -14.51 -17.71
N ARG A 103 -13.18 -13.41 -17.99
CA ARG A 103 -14.60 -13.26 -17.61
C ARG A 103 -15.52 -13.90 -18.64
#